data_AF-A0A916D7B7-F1
#
_entry.id   AF-A0A916D7B7-F1
#
_cell.length_a   1.000
_cell.length_b   1.000
_cell.length_c   1.000
_cell.angle_alpha   90.00
_cell.angle_beta   90.00
_cell.angle_gamma   90.00
#
_symmetry.space_group_name_H-M   'P 1'
#
loop_
_entity.id
_entity.type
_entity.pdbx_description
1 polymer ?
#
loop_
_entity_poly.entity_id
_entity_poly.type
_entity_poly.pdbx_seq_one_letter_code
_entity_poly.pdbx_strand_id
1 'polypeptide(L)'
;MLVTEFSETCFQYSHFEVWQIDNLDAFFKGNTILEKIFEDYYKMPLVDLKTKRSDIQDTDIMIITKLLAQVDDKHFFIFTLHDENHLELIKMQKLNIMNFGLDIEKISPDKVFVMLMDKKMQEHLN
;
A
#
# COMPACT_ATOMS: atom_id res chain seq x y z
N MET A 1 -4.88 -4.98 5.93
CA MET A 1 -5.43 -5.95 4.95
C MET A 1 -5.22 -5.47 3.51
N LEU A 2 -4.77 -6.35 2.62
CA LEU A 2 -4.61 -6.02 1.20
C LEU A 2 -5.92 -6.23 0.45
N VAL A 3 -6.28 -5.26 -0.39
CA VAL A 3 -7.46 -5.33 -1.26
C VAL A 3 -7.04 -5.85 -2.63
N THR A 4 -7.84 -6.77 -3.17
CA THR A 4 -7.75 -7.26 -4.55
C THR A 4 -9.03 -6.89 -5.29
N GLU A 5 -9.00 -6.88 -6.64
CA GLU A 5 -10.18 -6.60 -7.47
C GLU A 5 -10.84 -5.26 -7.06
N PHE A 6 -10.03 -4.20 -7.00
CA PHE A 6 -10.45 -2.95 -6.40
C PHE A 6 -11.59 -2.28 -7.18
N SER A 7 -11.60 -2.38 -8.51
CA SER A 7 -12.69 -1.87 -9.34
C SER A 7 -14.05 -2.50 -9.02
N GLU A 8 -14.06 -3.72 -8.50
CA GLU A 8 -15.28 -4.42 -8.08
C GLU A 8 -15.62 -4.16 -6.61
N THR A 9 -14.65 -3.81 -5.77
CA THR A 9 -14.84 -3.69 -4.32
C THR A 9 -14.76 -2.27 -3.79
N CYS A 10 -14.38 -1.28 -4.61
CA CYS A 10 -14.10 0.10 -4.18
C CYS A 10 -15.26 0.77 -3.44
N PHE A 11 -16.51 0.41 -3.78
CA PHE A 11 -17.69 0.97 -3.13
C PHE A 11 -17.80 0.60 -1.64
N GLN A 12 -17.12 -0.46 -1.20
CA GLN A 12 -17.07 -0.91 0.19
C GLN A 12 -16.13 -0.05 1.05
N TYR A 13 -15.36 0.85 0.45
CA TYR A 13 -14.34 1.64 1.12
C TYR A 13 -14.62 3.14 1.07
N SER A 14 -13.98 3.87 1.97
CA SER A 14 -14.06 5.33 2.14
C SER A 14 -12.71 5.88 2.61
N HIS A 15 -12.58 7.22 2.64
CA HIS A 15 -11.36 7.91 3.06
C HIS A 15 -10.12 7.48 2.26
N PHE A 16 -10.21 7.60 0.94
CA PHE A 16 -9.09 7.24 0.04
C PHE A 16 -7.97 8.28 0.15
N GLU A 17 -6.79 7.80 0.52
CA GLU A 17 -5.55 8.58 0.54
C GLU A 17 -4.46 7.82 -0.22
N VAL A 18 -3.76 8.49 -1.14
CA VAL A 18 -2.63 7.89 -1.85
C VAL A 18 -1.33 8.32 -1.20
N TRP A 19 -0.57 7.34 -0.72
CA TRP A 19 0.77 7.51 -0.17
C TRP A 19 1.82 7.06 -1.19
N GLN A 20 2.69 7.99 -1.59
CA GLN A 20 3.89 7.69 -2.38
C GLN A 20 5.04 7.29 -1.44
N ILE A 21 5.60 6.09 -1.66
CA ILE A 21 6.75 5.59 -0.91
C ILE A 21 8.01 5.73 -1.76
N ASP A 22 8.92 6.59 -1.31
CA ASP A 22 10.13 6.90 -2.05
C ASP A 22 11.19 5.80 -2.01
N ASN A 23 11.29 5.09 -0.88
CA ASN A 23 12.20 4.00 -0.56
C ASN A 23 11.81 3.38 0.80
N LEU A 24 12.49 2.31 1.22
CA LEU A 24 12.22 1.67 2.52
C LEU A 24 12.45 2.62 3.72
N ASP A 25 13.43 3.52 3.67
CA ASP A 25 13.62 4.47 4.78
C ASP A 25 12.39 5.37 4.95
N ALA A 26 11.81 5.85 3.84
CA ALA A 26 10.58 6.64 3.84
C ALA A 26 9.36 5.82 4.32
N PHE A 27 9.33 4.52 4.01
CA PHE A 27 8.28 3.61 4.45
C PHE A 27 8.23 3.46 5.98
N PHE A 28 9.39 3.33 6.63
CA PHE A 28 9.46 3.17 8.09
C PHE A 28 9.44 4.49 8.87
N LYS A 29 9.67 5.62 8.21
CA LYS A 29 9.86 6.91 8.86
C LYS A 29 8.64 7.30 9.72
N GLY A 30 8.86 7.39 11.03
CA GLY A 30 7.86 7.85 11.99
C GLY A 30 6.78 6.81 12.33
N ASN A 31 6.92 5.56 11.86
CA ASN A 31 5.94 4.50 12.09
C ASN A 31 6.55 3.35 12.91
N THR A 32 6.40 3.47 14.24
CA THR A 32 6.87 2.45 15.19
C THR A 32 6.15 1.11 15.08
N ILE A 33 4.95 1.07 14.48
CA ILE A 33 4.21 -0.17 14.25
C ILE A 33 4.86 -0.96 13.11
N LEU A 34 5.15 -0.29 11.98
CA LEU A 34 5.82 -0.94 10.84
C LEU A 34 7.21 -1.45 11.22
N GLU A 35 7.94 -0.71 12.06
CA GLU A 35 9.21 -1.15 12.63
C GLU A 35 9.04 -2.46 13.41
N LYS A 36 8.10 -2.52 14.36
CA LYS A 36 7.83 -3.74 15.14
C LYS A 36 7.43 -4.93 14.25
N ILE A 37 6.54 -4.70 13.29
CA ILE A 37 6.11 -5.75 12.35
C ILE A 37 7.32 -6.26 11.55
N PHE A 38 8.21 -5.38 11.10
CA PHE A 38 9.43 -5.78 10.41
C PHE A 38 10.32 -6.66 11.29
N GLU A 39 10.58 -6.23 12.52
CA GLU A 39 11.44 -6.97 13.44
C GLU A 39 10.86 -8.34 13.79
N ASP A 40 9.54 -8.41 14.00
CA ASP A 40 8.83 -9.65 14.25
C ASP A 40 8.81 -10.57 13.02
N TYR A 41 8.67 -10.04 11.81
CA TYR A 41 8.58 -10.83 10.59
C TYR A 41 9.95 -11.35 10.13
N TYR A 42 10.95 -10.47 10.07
CA TYR A 42 12.30 -10.79 9.59
C TYR A 42 13.24 -11.28 10.69
N LYS A 43 12.80 -11.29 11.96
CA LYS A 43 13.58 -11.73 13.12
C LYS A 43 14.92 -10.99 13.24
N MET A 44 14.93 -9.71 12.88
CA MET A 44 16.12 -8.85 12.93
C MET A 44 15.72 -7.39 13.21
N PRO A 45 16.58 -6.60 13.88
CA PRO A 45 16.32 -5.19 14.11
C PRO A 45 16.21 -4.38 12.81
N LEU A 46 15.33 -3.37 12.76
CA LEU A 46 15.20 -2.51 11.56
C LEU A 46 16.52 -1.79 11.22
N VAL A 47 17.29 -1.41 12.24
CA VAL A 47 18.57 -0.71 12.07
C VAL A 47 19.59 -1.53 11.26
N ASP A 48 19.47 -2.86 11.28
CA ASP A 48 20.37 -3.77 10.57
C ASP A 48 19.98 -3.93 9.09
N LEU A 49 18.77 -3.51 8.68
CA LEU A 49 18.22 -3.70 7.33
C LEU A 49 19.20 -3.23 6.25
N LYS A 50 19.84 -2.08 6.43
CA LYS A 50 20.80 -1.55 5.44
C LYS A 50 22.03 -2.43 5.30
N THR A 51 22.52 -2.97 6.41
CA THR A 51 23.74 -3.79 6.43
C THR A 51 23.49 -5.23 5.99
N LYS A 52 22.29 -5.75 6.24
CA LYS A 52 21.88 -7.14 5.93
C LYS A 52 20.87 -7.20 4.78
N ARG A 53 20.77 -6.14 3.97
CA ARG A 53 19.80 -6.08 2.86
C ARG A 53 19.97 -7.24 1.89
N SER A 54 21.22 -7.68 1.68
CA SER A 54 21.59 -8.83 0.86
C SER A 54 21.04 -10.15 1.35
N ASP A 55 20.75 -10.26 2.65
CA ASP A 55 20.27 -11.48 3.28
C ASP A 55 18.75 -11.64 3.11
N ILE A 56 18.07 -10.53 2.78
CA ILE A 56 16.63 -10.47 2.52
C ILE A 56 16.39 -10.68 1.01
N GLN A 57 15.81 -11.82 0.66
CA GLN A 57 15.47 -12.15 -0.74
C GLN A 57 14.34 -11.30 -1.30
N ASP A 58 13.51 -10.72 -0.44
CA ASP A 58 12.39 -9.89 -0.85
C ASP A 58 12.87 -8.59 -1.49
N THR A 59 12.20 -8.17 -2.57
CA THR A 59 12.34 -6.82 -3.13
C THR A 59 11.64 -5.80 -2.22
N ASP A 60 11.91 -4.51 -2.42
CA ASP A 60 11.33 -3.45 -1.57
C ASP A 60 9.79 -3.46 -1.61
N ILE A 61 9.19 -3.70 -2.78
CA ILE A 61 7.73 -3.86 -2.92
C ILE A 61 7.21 -5.11 -2.19
N MET A 62 7.96 -6.21 -2.19
CA MET A 62 7.58 -7.42 -1.45
C MET A 62 7.63 -7.19 0.06
N ILE A 63 8.65 -6.47 0.55
CA ILE A 63 8.75 -6.06 1.96
C ILE A 63 7.54 -5.20 2.32
N ILE A 64 7.28 -4.11 1.58
CA ILE A 64 6.14 -3.22 1.82
C ILE A 64 4.82 -3.99 1.85
N THR A 65 4.59 -4.85 0.84
CA THR A 65 3.39 -5.68 0.73
C THR A 65 3.21 -6.61 1.93
N LYS A 66 4.27 -7.33 2.32
CA LYS A 66 4.23 -8.27 3.44
C LYS A 66 3.95 -7.58 4.77
N LEU A 67 4.54 -6.40 5.00
CA LEU A 67 4.36 -5.67 6.25
C LEU A 67 2.97 -5.04 6.35
N LEU A 68 2.48 -4.41 5.28
CA LEU A 68 1.11 -3.86 5.24
C LEU A 68 0.03 -4.95 5.36
N ALA A 69 0.31 -6.18 4.93
CA ALA A 69 -0.59 -7.31 5.13
C ALA A 69 -0.78 -7.67 6.62
N GLN A 70 0.18 -7.33 7.49
CA GLN A 70 0.08 -7.55 8.94
C GLN A 70 -0.62 -6.40 9.70
N VAL A 71 -1.00 -5.32 9.00
CA VAL A 71 -1.72 -4.20 9.60
C VAL A 71 -3.23 -4.47 9.50
N ASP A 72 -3.87 -4.73 10.63
CA ASP A 72 -5.25 -5.23 10.70
C ASP A 72 -6.33 -4.13 10.64
N ASP A 73 -6.01 -2.91 11.07
CA ASP A 73 -6.97 -1.81 11.24
C ASP A 73 -7.22 -0.98 9.97
N LYS A 74 -6.43 -1.22 8.91
CA LYS A 74 -6.48 -0.48 7.65
C LYS A 74 -6.51 -1.39 6.44
N HIS A 75 -7.08 -0.86 5.34
CA HIS A 75 -7.08 -1.53 4.05
C HIS A 75 -6.14 -0.81 3.09
N PHE A 76 -5.40 -1.59 2.30
CA PHE A 76 -4.36 -1.09 1.42
C PHE A 76 -4.53 -1.65 0.01
N PHE A 77 -4.39 -0.79 -0.99
CA PHE A 77 -4.26 -1.19 -2.39
C PHE A 77 -2.91 -0.68 -2.92
N ILE A 78 -2.04 -1.62 -3.29
CA ILE A 78 -0.64 -1.34 -3.65
C ILE A 78 -0.52 -1.37 -5.16
N PHE A 79 0.16 -0.38 -5.74
CA PHE A 79 0.39 -0.30 -7.18
C PHE A 79 1.70 0.41 -7.52
N THR A 80 2.19 0.13 -8.71
CA THR A 80 3.39 0.68 -9.33
C THR A 80 3.07 1.04 -10.78
N LEU A 81 3.90 1.87 -11.41
CA LEU A 81 3.65 2.23 -12.81
C LEU A 81 3.63 0.97 -13.70
N HIS A 82 2.56 0.86 -14.50
CA HIS A 82 2.30 -0.21 -15.48
C HIS A 82 2.03 -1.61 -14.93
N ASP A 83 1.82 -1.79 -13.62
CA ASP A 83 1.27 -3.06 -13.12
C ASP A 83 -0.25 -3.16 -13.37
N GLU A 84 -0.81 -4.36 -13.15
CA GLU A 84 -2.22 -4.64 -13.39
C GLU A 84 -3.14 -3.74 -12.56
N ASN A 85 -2.77 -3.51 -11.30
CA ASN A 85 -3.48 -2.64 -10.36
C ASN A 85 -3.50 -1.19 -10.86
N HIS A 86 -2.37 -0.69 -11.37
CA HIS A 86 -2.28 0.64 -11.95
C HIS A 86 -3.14 0.78 -13.21
N LEU A 87 -3.14 -0.22 -14.10
CA LEU A 87 -4.00 -0.22 -15.29
C LEU A 87 -5.49 -0.20 -14.93
N GLU A 88 -5.87 -0.89 -13.85
CA GLU A 88 -7.21 -0.84 -13.27
C GLU A 88 -7.56 0.57 -12.79
N LEU A 89 -6.70 1.22 -12.01
CA LEU A 89 -6.91 2.59 -11.52
C LEU A 89 -7.03 3.62 -12.65
N ILE A 90 -6.22 3.50 -13.71
CA ILE A 90 -6.34 4.37 -14.91
C ILE A 90 -7.73 4.26 -15.52
N LYS A 91 -8.25 3.03 -15.69
CA LYS A 91 -9.59 2.82 -16.25
C LYS A 91 -10.64 3.47 -15.36
N MET A 92 -10.55 3.29 -14.03
CA MET A 92 -11.49 3.89 -13.09
C MET A 92 -11.47 5.42 -13.12
N GLN A 93 -10.30 6.05 -13.21
CA GLN A 93 -10.17 7.50 -13.33
C GLN A 93 -10.76 8.01 -14.65
N LYS A 94 -10.45 7.36 -15.78
CA LYS A 94 -10.97 7.72 -17.11
C LYS A 94 -12.49 7.61 -17.21
N LEU A 95 -13.06 6.63 -16.52
CA LEU A 95 -14.51 6.41 -16.47
C LEU A 95 -15.23 7.27 -15.41
N ASN A 96 -14.51 8.17 -14.72
CA ASN A 96 -15.04 9.00 -13.63
C ASN A 96 -15.69 8.18 -12.49
N ILE A 97 -15.23 6.95 -12.27
CA ILE A 97 -15.68 6.10 -11.16
C ILE A 97 -15.09 6.59 -9.84
N MET A 98 -13.84 7.05 -9.87
CA MET A 98 -13.13 7.54 -8.70
C MET A 98 -12.18 8.68 -9.06
N ASN A 99 -12.01 9.62 -8.13
CA ASN A 99 -10.98 10.64 -8.16
C ASN A 99 -10.00 10.37 -7.01
N PHE A 100 -8.75 10.10 -7.35
CA PHE A 100 -7.70 9.74 -6.40
C PHE A 100 -6.93 10.96 -5.83
N GLY A 101 -7.33 12.19 -6.21
CA GLY A 101 -6.63 13.43 -5.82
C GLY A 101 -5.32 13.68 -6.57
N LEU A 102 -4.95 12.80 -7.51
CA LEU A 102 -3.80 12.95 -8.41
C LEU A 102 -4.08 12.29 -9.77
N ASP A 103 -3.27 12.61 -10.76
CA ASP A 103 -3.31 12.00 -12.10
C ASP A 103 -2.57 10.66 -12.09
N ILE A 104 -3.31 9.55 -12.05
CA ILE A 104 -2.74 8.20 -11.93
C ILE A 104 -1.85 7.88 -13.14
N GLU A 105 -2.16 8.43 -14.32
CA GLU A 105 -1.36 8.18 -15.53
C GLU A 105 0.03 8.82 -15.48
N LYS A 106 0.27 9.76 -14.56
CA LYS A 106 1.52 10.54 -14.47
C LYS A 106 2.30 10.28 -13.18
N ILE A 107 2.08 9.13 -12.54
CA ILE A 107 2.85 8.74 -11.37
C ILE A 107 4.32 8.42 -11.70
N SER A 108 5.19 8.48 -10.69
CA SER A 108 6.61 8.22 -10.86
C SER A 108 6.90 6.73 -11.12
N PRO A 109 7.71 6.37 -12.13
CA PRO A 109 7.96 4.98 -12.52
C PRO A 109 8.68 4.14 -11.46
N ASP A 110 9.56 4.77 -10.69
CA ASP A 110 10.47 4.06 -9.76
C ASP A 110 9.93 4.01 -8.32
N LYS A 111 8.64 4.29 -8.13
CA LYS A 111 8.01 4.46 -6.81
C LYS A 111 6.91 3.44 -6.58
N VAL A 112 6.75 3.07 -5.32
CA VAL A 112 5.62 2.25 -4.86
C VAL A 112 4.54 3.19 -4.33
N PHE A 113 3.31 2.97 -4.74
CA PHE A 113 2.14 3.72 -4.28
C PHE A 113 1.25 2.80 -3.47
N VAL A 114 0.71 3.35 -2.38
CA VAL A 114 -0.23 2.65 -1.51
C VAL A 114 -1.43 3.54 -1.33
N MET A 115 -2.60 3.06 -1.75
CA MET A 115 -3.86 3.68 -1.41
C MET A 115 -4.34 3.14 -0.08
N LEU A 116 -4.40 4.01 0.92
CA LEU A 116 -4.99 3.73 2.23
C LEU A 116 -6.48 4.00 2.16
N MET A 117 -7.26 3.14 2.81
CA MET A 117 -8.70 3.27 2.86
C MET A 117 -9.29 2.59 4.10
N ASP A 118 -10.48 3.05 4.47
CA ASP A 118 -11.27 2.49 5.55
C ASP A 118 -12.44 1.72 4.98
N LYS A 119 -12.65 0.49 5.47
CA LYS A 119 -13.85 -0.28 5.15
C LYS A 119 -15.05 0.39 5.77
N LYS A 120 -16.06 0.70 4.96
CA LYS A 120 -17.33 1.24 5.45
C LYS A 120 -17.92 0.23 6.41
N MET A 121 -18.21 0.67 7.64
CA MET A 121 -19.01 -0.15 8.53
C MET A 121 -20.40 -0.25 7.91
N GLN A 122 -20.90 -1.47 7.70
CA GLN A 122 -22.32 -1.64 7.43
C GLN A 122 -23.04 -1.16 8.69
N GLU A 123 -23.72 -0.02 8.59
CA GLU A 123 -24.72 0.32 9.58
C GLU A 123 -25.78 -0.79 9.51
N HIS A 124 -25.74 -1.70 10.47
CA HIS A 124 -26.93 -2.48 10.79
C HIS A 124 -27.95 -1.46 11.30
N LEU A 125 -28.83 -1.05 10.39
CA LEU A 125 -30.13 -0.47 10.72
C LEU A 125 -30.86 -1.50 11.58
N ASN A 126 -30.69 -1.38 12.90
CA ASN A 126 -31.57 -2.00 13.89
C ASN A 126 -32.87 -1.20 13.97
#